data_AF-A0A4Q3C862-F1
#
_entry.id   AF-A0A4Q3C862-F1
#
_cell.length_a   1.000
_cell.length_b   1.000
_cell.length_c   1.000
_cell.angle_alpha   90.00
_cell.angle_beta   90.00
_cell.angle_gamma   90.00
#
_symmetry.space_group_name_H-M   'P 1'
#
loop_
_entity.id
_entity.type
_entity.pdbx_description
1 polymer ?
#
loop_
_entity_poly.entity_id
_entity_poly.type
_entity_poly.pdbx_seq_one_letter_code
_entity_poly.pdbx_strand_id
1 'polypeptide(L)'
;MASSYKIPSQTRIGHVHLKVSDLQRSIDFYCGLLGFEIMTMYGKDAAFISAGGYHHHIGLNTWYSKGGGPAPVNTAGLFHTAILYP
;
A
#
# COMPACT_ATOMS: atom_id res chain seq x y z
N MET A 1 -22.20 33.46 -0.01
CA MET A 1 -22.04 32.05 0.43
C MET A 1 -21.05 31.39 -0.51
N ALA A 2 -19.96 30.83 0.01
CA ALA A 2 -19.03 30.08 -0.84
C ALA A 2 -19.74 28.81 -1.34
N SER A 3 -19.72 28.59 -2.66
CA SER A 3 -20.22 27.35 -3.26
C SER A 3 -19.50 26.16 -2.62
N SER A 4 -20.25 25.23 -2.04
CA SER A 4 -19.68 24.01 -1.47
C SER A 4 -19.13 23.14 -2.60
N TYR A 5 -17.81 22.99 -2.64
CA TYR A 5 -17.16 22.09 -3.60
C TYR A 5 -17.61 20.65 -3.35
N LYS A 6 -18.06 19.97 -4.41
CA LYS A 6 -18.33 18.53 -4.42
C LYS A 6 -17.27 17.83 -5.24
N ILE A 7 -16.66 16.79 -4.66
CA ILE A 7 -15.76 15.90 -5.40
C ILE A 7 -16.53 15.19 -6.54
N PRO A 8 -15.89 14.90 -7.68
CA PRO A 8 -16.48 14.08 -8.73
C PRO A 8 -16.95 12.71 -8.21
N SER A 9 -18.09 12.21 -8.72
CA SER A 9 -18.69 10.94 -8.27
C SER A 9 -17.80 9.71 -8.53
N GLN A 10 -16.87 9.80 -9.47
CA GLN A 10 -15.93 8.73 -9.83
C GLN A 10 -14.59 8.82 -9.08
N THR A 11 -14.41 9.77 -8.15
CA THR A 11 -13.21 9.82 -7.33
C THR A 11 -13.10 8.56 -6.46
N ARG A 12 -11.91 7.95 -6.44
CA ARG A 12 -11.55 6.78 -5.63
C ARG A 12 -10.19 7.03 -4.98
N ILE A 13 -9.89 6.29 -3.92
CA ILE A 13 -8.52 6.16 -3.43
C ILE A 13 -7.70 5.44 -4.51
N GLY A 14 -6.56 6.02 -4.91
CA GLY A 14 -5.70 5.43 -5.93
C GLY A 14 -4.80 4.33 -5.37
N HIS A 15 -4.07 4.63 -4.29
CA HIS A 15 -3.12 3.70 -3.68
C HIS A 15 -2.88 4.02 -2.20
N VAL A 16 -2.26 3.07 -1.50
CA VAL A 16 -1.74 3.23 -0.14
C VAL A 16 -0.27 2.85 -0.08
N HIS A 17 0.52 3.55 0.71
CA HIS A 17 1.90 3.16 0.99
C HIS A 17 2.01 2.61 2.41
N LEU A 18 2.45 1.36 2.53
CA LEU A 18 2.63 0.66 3.80
C LEU A 18 4.11 0.64 4.17
N LYS A 19 4.40 1.08 5.39
CA LYS A 19 5.70 0.89 6.02
C LYS A 19 5.82 -0.56 6.48
N VAL A 20 6.77 -1.30 5.94
CA VAL A 20 7.00 -2.72 6.23
C VAL A 20 8.39 -2.92 6.82
N SER A 21 8.52 -3.82 7.79
CA SER A 21 9.81 -4.09 8.41
C SER A 21 10.76 -4.91 7.56
N ASP A 22 10.21 -5.72 6.67
CA ASP A 22 10.94 -6.55 5.71
C ASP A 22 10.23 -6.50 4.35
N LEU A 23 10.94 -6.00 3.33
CA LEU A 23 10.39 -5.85 1.99
C LEU A 23 10.18 -7.21 1.32
N GLN A 24 11.14 -8.12 1.41
CA GLN A 24 11.08 -9.40 0.72
C GLN A 24 9.96 -10.25 1.27
N ARG A 25 9.83 -10.35 2.60
CA ARG A 25 8.72 -11.05 3.25
C ARG A 25 7.36 -10.49 2.82
N SER A 26 7.28 -9.17 2.65
CA SER A 26 6.04 -8.52 2.19
C SER A 26 5.74 -8.85 0.73
N ILE A 27 6.75 -8.85 -0.14
CA ILE A 27 6.62 -9.27 -1.54
C ILE A 27 6.18 -10.75 -1.62
N ASP A 28 6.81 -11.63 -0.86
CA ASP A 28 6.48 -13.07 -0.85
C ASP A 28 5.01 -13.29 -0.45
N PHE A 29 4.50 -12.51 0.50
CA PHE A 29 3.10 -12.55 0.89
C PHE A 29 2.18 -11.98 -0.20
N TYR A 30 2.37 -10.73 -0.61
CA TYR A 30 1.43 -10.09 -1.53
C TYR A 30 1.51 -10.66 -2.95
N CYS A 31 2.70 -10.90 -3.46
CA CYS A 31 2.89 -11.40 -4.82
C CYS A 31 2.88 -12.92 -4.87
N GLY A 32 3.60 -13.58 -3.96
CA GLY A 32 3.72 -15.05 -3.96
C GLY A 32 2.47 -15.77 -3.48
N LEU A 33 1.78 -15.26 -2.45
CA LEU A 33 0.58 -15.91 -1.90
C LEU A 33 -0.71 -15.31 -2.44
N LEU A 34 -0.83 -13.98 -2.47
CA LEU A 34 -2.09 -13.33 -2.87
C LEU A 34 -2.21 -13.10 -4.38
N GLY A 35 -1.12 -13.21 -5.14
CA GLY A 35 -1.12 -13.10 -6.61
C GLY A 35 -1.02 -11.68 -7.15
N PHE A 36 -0.58 -10.71 -6.34
CA PHE A 36 -0.19 -9.39 -6.87
C PHE A 36 1.05 -9.51 -7.76
N GLU A 37 1.23 -8.52 -8.62
CA GLU A 37 2.39 -8.41 -9.49
C GLU A 37 3.22 -7.18 -9.11
N ILE A 38 4.54 -7.29 -9.26
CA ILE A 38 5.46 -6.16 -9.05
C ILE A 38 5.43 -5.26 -10.28
N MET A 39 5.00 -4.02 -10.08
CA MET A 39 4.98 -2.98 -11.13
C MET A 39 6.32 -2.27 -11.22
N THR A 40 6.95 -1.97 -10.08
CA THR A 40 8.30 -1.42 -10.04
C THR A 40 8.96 -1.64 -8.69
N MET A 41 10.29 -1.62 -8.68
CA MET A 41 11.14 -1.71 -7.49
C MET A 41 11.98 -0.44 -7.39
N TYR A 42 12.11 0.09 -6.18
CA TYR A 42 13.05 1.16 -5.88
C TYR A 42 14.22 0.61 -5.07
N GLY A 43 15.20 0.07 -5.80
CA GLY A 43 16.34 -0.62 -5.21
C GLY A 43 15.87 -1.75 -4.28
N LYS A 44 16.38 -1.74 -3.05
CA LYS A 44 16.06 -2.74 -2.00
C LYS A 44 15.10 -2.23 -0.92
N ASP A 45 14.59 -1.00 -1.07
CA ASP A 45 13.89 -0.30 0.01
C ASP A 45 12.40 -0.10 -0.28
N ALA A 46 11.94 -0.25 -1.53
CA ALA A 46 10.51 -0.23 -1.84
C ALA A 46 10.11 -1.07 -3.07
N ALA A 47 8.84 -1.49 -3.09
CA ALA A 47 8.18 -2.18 -4.18
C ALA A 47 6.77 -1.63 -4.38
N PHE A 48 6.33 -1.49 -5.62
CA PHE A 48 4.99 -1.05 -5.97
C PHE A 48 4.28 -2.22 -6.64
N ILE A 49 3.13 -2.60 -6.12
CA ILE A 49 2.44 -3.81 -6.52
C ILE A 49 0.99 -3.55 -6.91
N SER A 50 0.47 -4.33 -7.83
CA SER A 50 -0.90 -4.22 -8.34
C SER A 50 -1.50 -5.59 -8.64
N ALA A 51 -2.80 -5.60 -8.91
CA ALA A 51 -3.51 -6.75 -9.46
C ALA A 51 -4.48 -6.24 -10.53
N GLY A 52 -4.74 -7.06 -11.55
CA GLY A 52 -5.67 -6.73 -12.63
C GLY A 52 -5.18 -5.63 -13.59
N GLY A 53 -3.87 -5.46 -13.74
CA GLY A 53 -3.27 -4.52 -14.69
C GLY A 53 -3.34 -3.02 -14.29
N TYR A 54 -3.61 -2.71 -13.03
CA TYR A 54 -3.61 -1.32 -12.53
C TYR A 54 -2.17 -0.80 -12.29
N HIS A 55 -1.99 0.54 -12.25
CA HIS A 55 -0.66 1.17 -12.09
C HIS A 55 0.05 0.79 -10.78
N HIS A 56 -0.64 0.85 -9.63
CA HIS A 56 -0.28 0.18 -8.37
C HIS A 56 -1.36 0.43 -7.32
N HIS A 57 -1.68 -0.58 -6.51
CA HIS A 57 -2.58 -0.45 -5.37
C HIS A 57 -1.83 -0.20 -4.07
N ILE A 58 -0.66 -0.85 -3.91
CA ILE A 58 0.16 -0.79 -2.68
C ILE A 58 1.61 -0.42 -3.02
N GLY A 59 2.14 0.57 -2.32
CA GLY A 59 3.59 0.80 -2.20
C GLY A 59 4.11 0.22 -0.89
N LEU A 60 4.91 -0.84 -0.94
CA LEU A 60 5.60 -1.41 0.21
C LEU A 60 6.96 -0.72 0.36
N ASN A 61 7.28 -0.17 1.53
CA ASN A 61 8.58 0.46 1.75
C ASN A 61 9.13 0.21 3.15
N THR A 62 10.45 0.12 3.28
CA THR A 62 11.14 -0.07 4.56
C THR A 62 11.56 1.24 5.22
N TRP A 63 11.15 2.39 4.66
CA TRP A 63 11.54 3.71 5.18
C TRP A 63 11.02 3.88 6.61
N TYR A 64 11.95 4.18 7.53
CA TYR A 64 11.69 4.35 8.96
C TYR A 64 11.11 3.12 9.69
N SER A 65 11.13 1.94 9.07
CA SER A 65 10.51 0.73 9.63
C SER A 65 11.34 -0.54 9.46
N LYS A 66 12.45 -0.50 8.71
CA LYS A 66 13.34 -1.65 8.47
C LYS A 66 13.76 -2.34 9.77
N GLY A 67 13.48 -3.64 9.87
CA GLY A 67 13.77 -4.45 11.07
C GLY A 67 12.96 -4.05 12.32
N GLY A 68 12.00 -3.14 12.19
CA GLY A 68 11.14 -2.69 13.28
C GLY A 68 10.14 -3.77 13.71
N GLY A 69 9.78 -3.72 15.00
CA GLY A 69 8.69 -4.54 15.54
C GLY A 69 7.30 -4.00 15.14
N PRO A 70 6.23 -4.71 15.54
CA PRO A 70 4.86 -4.25 15.35
C PRO A 70 4.64 -2.86 15.96
N ALA A 71 3.74 -2.07 15.36
CA ALA A 71 3.31 -0.81 15.95
C ALA A 71 2.67 -1.06 17.34
N PRO A 72 2.84 -0.15 18.32
CA PRO A 72 2.21 -0.30 19.62
C PRO A 72 0.69 -0.40 19.51
N VAL A 73 0.07 -1.15 20.42
CA VAL A 73 -1.38 -1.18 20.56
C VAL A 73 -1.90 0.19 21.03
N ASN A 74 -3.06 0.62 20.54
CA ASN A 74 -3.73 1.89 20.91
C ASN A 74 -2.98 3.19 20.53
N THR A 75 -2.19 3.18 19.45
CA THR A 75 -1.63 4.41 18.87
C THR A 75 -2.33 4.80 17.57
N ALA A 76 -2.27 6.07 17.20
CA ALA A 76 -2.78 6.52 15.90
C ALA A 76 -2.07 5.79 14.75
N GLY A 77 -2.85 5.31 13.77
CA GLY A 77 -2.34 4.57 12.63
C GLY A 77 -3.45 4.23 11.64
N LEU A 78 -3.08 3.61 10.52
CA LEU A 78 -4.03 3.07 9.57
C LEU A 78 -4.71 1.84 10.18
N PHE A 79 -6.02 1.91 10.45
CA PHE A 79 -6.77 0.80 11.03
C PHE A 79 -7.01 -0.33 10.02
N HIS A 80 -7.48 0.00 8.80
CA HIS A 80 -7.57 -0.94 7.69
C HIS A 80 -7.48 -0.22 6.34
N THR A 81 -7.17 -0.99 5.31
CA THR A 81 -7.36 -0.64 3.89
C THR A 81 -7.95 -1.86 3.20
N ALA A 82 -8.78 -1.64 2.19
CA ALA A 82 -9.37 -2.70 1.39
C ALA A 82 -9.11 -2.40 -0.08
N ILE A 83 -8.67 -3.41 -0.82
CA ILE A 83 -8.43 -3.33 -2.26
C ILE A 83 -9.50 -4.18 -2.91
N LEU A 84 -10.18 -3.60 -3.90
CA LEU A 84 -11.05 -4.37 -4.78
C LEU A 84 -10.17 -5.23 -5.68
N TYR A 85 -10.03 -6.50 -5.31
CA TYR A 85 -9.24 -7.48 -6.03
C TYR A 85 -10.06 -8.04 -7.21
N PRO A 86 -9.45 -8.29 -8.38
CA PRO A 86 -10.13 -8.87 -9.54
C PRO A 86 -10.61 -10.31 -9.32
#